data_AF-A0A4Y8CC86-F1
#
_entry.id   AF-A0A4Y8CC86-F1
#
_cell.length_a   1.000
_cell.length_b   1.000
_cell.length_c   1.000
_cell.angle_alpha   90.00
_cell.angle_beta   90.00
_cell.angle_gamma   90.00
#
_symmetry.space_group_name_H-M   'P 1'
#
loop_
_entity.id
_entity.type
_entity.pdbx_description
1 polymer ?
#
loop_
_entity_poly.entity_id
_entity_poly.type
_entity_poly.pdbx_seq_one_letter_code
_entity_poly.pdbx_strand_id
1 'polypeptide(L)'
;GNEATLWVNLYKEKSFYIHKAFRIYRIFRQDSVTLGASKNAHRVYLGYLELAKILENELRMSKDKDYKKTCASYYKMAAYYAKLAKNYKALYKCLFKSLSIKINAPALILLILSIIPNSMIKKLSKIRVALCKN
;
A
#
# COMPACT_ATOMS: atom_id res chain seq x y z
N GLY A 1 -10.83 -1.10 7.73
CA GLY A 1 -9.72 -1.94 7.24
C GLY A 1 -9.59 -1.80 5.73
N ASN A 2 -8.57 -2.41 5.15
CA ASN A 2 -8.47 -2.62 3.70
C ASN A 2 -9.42 -3.75 3.29
N GLU A 3 -10.10 -3.64 2.13
CA GLU A 3 -10.98 -4.69 1.60
C GLU A 3 -10.26 -6.03 1.49
N ALA A 4 -8.99 -6.05 1.10
CA ALA A 4 -8.22 -7.29 1.01
C ALA A 4 -8.08 -8.00 2.37
N THR A 5 -7.90 -7.24 3.46
CA THR A 5 -7.85 -7.82 4.83
C THR A 5 -9.23 -8.30 5.28
N LEU A 6 -10.29 -7.60 4.87
CA LEU A 6 -11.66 -8.04 5.08
C LEU A 6 -11.87 -9.41 4.42
N TRP A 7 -11.50 -9.56 3.14
CA TRP A 7 -11.61 -10.82 2.41
C TRP A 7 -10.86 -11.97 3.07
N VAL A 8 -9.62 -11.77 3.50
CA VAL A 8 -8.83 -12.81 4.19
C VAL A 8 -9.53 -13.31 5.46
N ASN A 9 -10.15 -12.41 6.22
CA ASN A 9 -10.87 -12.78 7.44
C ASN A 9 -12.30 -13.28 7.14
N LEU A 10 -12.91 -12.86 6.04
CA LEU A 10 -14.27 -13.25 5.64
C LEU A 10 -14.37 -14.76 5.42
N TYR A 11 -13.30 -15.40 4.94
CA TYR A 11 -13.25 -16.85 4.74
C TYR A 11 -13.11 -17.65 6.04
N LYS A 12 -12.82 -17.00 7.17
CA LYS A 12 -12.79 -17.66 8.49
C LYS A 12 -14.17 -17.76 9.13
N GLU A 13 -15.15 -17.00 8.65
CA GLU A 13 -16.52 -16.97 9.17
C GLU A 13 -17.53 -17.30 8.07
N LYS A 14 -18.70 -17.87 8.42
CA LYS A 14 -19.79 -18.08 7.46
C LYS A 14 -20.39 -16.73 7.06
N SER A 15 -19.87 -16.16 5.97
CA SER A 15 -20.15 -14.79 5.56
C SER A 15 -20.88 -14.75 4.22
N PHE A 16 -21.92 -13.93 4.11
CA PHE A 16 -22.62 -13.66 2.85
C PHE A 16 -22.08 -12.37 2.20
N TYR A 17 -21.63 -12.45 0.95
CA TYR A 17 -21.17 -11.29 0.19
C TYR A 17 -22.29 -10.77 -0.71
N ILE A 18 -22.82 -9.59 -0.39
CA ILE A 18 -23.79 -8.90 -1.24
C ILE A 18 -23.02 -8.19 -2.37
N HIS A 19 -23.17 -8.70 -3.59
CA HIS A 19 -22.50 -8.23 -4.81
C HIS A 19 -23.06 -6.88 -5.34
N LYS A 20 -23.35 -5.92 -4.45
CA LYS A 20 -23.79 -4.58 -4.86
C LYS A 20 -22.55 -3.74 -5.09
N ALA A 21 -22.35 -3.24 -6.31
CA ALA A 21 -21.23 -2.38 -6.66
C ALA A 21 -21.31 -1.05 -5.87
N PHE A 22 -20.69 -1.01 -4.69
CA PHE A 22 -20.67 0.17 -3.82
C PHE A 22 -19.62 1.21 -4.24
N ARG A 23 -18.69 0.85 -5.13
CA ARG A 23 -17.62 1.73 -5.63
C ARG A 23 -17.75 2.01 -7.12
N ILE A 24 -18.03 3.27 -7.44
CA ILE A 24 -17.89 3.80 -8.79
C ILE A 24 -16.44 4.25 -8.98
N TYR A 25 -15.64 3.46 -9.69
CA TYR A 25 -14.28 3.84 -10.10
C TYR A 25 -14.36 4.82 -11.29
N ARG A 26 -14.62 6.10 -11.03
CA ARG A 26 -14.56 7.15 -12.06
C ARG A 26 -13.42 8.13 -11.77
N ILE A 27 -12.63 8.41 -12.81
CA ILE A 27 -11.47 9.31 -12.76
C ILE A 27 -12.01 10.76 -12.70
N PHE A 28 -11.37 11.64 -11.91
CA PHE A 28 -11.66 13.09 -11.83
C PHE A 28 -12.92 13.55 -11.04
N ARG A 29 -13.27 12.89 -9.93
CA ARG A 29 -14.19 13.48 -8.92
C ARG A 29 -13.54 13.65 -7.54
N GLN A 30 -14.07 14.58 -6.74
CA GLN A 30 -13.58 14.90 -5.38
C GLN A 30 -13.69 13.72 -4.39
N ASP A 31 -14.59 12.79 -4.65
CA ASP A 31 -14.87 11.55 -3.91
C ASP A 31 -14.09 10.34 -4.45
N SER A 32 -13.19 10.54 -5.41
CA SER A 32 -12.40 9.43 -5.97
C SER A 32 -11.58 8.69 -4.90
N VAL A 33 -11.47 7.38 -5.07
CA VAL A 33 -10.75 6.47 -4.15
C VAL A 33 -9.31 6.92 -3.91
N THR A 34 -8.65 7.47 -4.93
CA THR A 34 -7.27 8.00 -4.82
C THR A 34 -7.17 9.24 -3.93
N LEU A 35 -8.11 10.18 -4.05
CA LEU A 35 -8.16 11.35 -3.17
C LEU A 35 -8.54 10.94 -1.74
N GLY A 36 -9.51 10.04 -1.60
CA GLY A 36 -9.91 9.46 -0.31
C GLY A 36 -8.77 8.73 0.40
N ALA A 37 -7.97 7.96 -0.34
CA ALA A 37 -6.80 7.25 0.19
C ALA A 37 -5.70 8.21 0.67
N SER A 38 -5.46 9.31 -0.04
CA SER A 38 -4.50 10.33 0.43
C SER A 38 -5.01 11.09 1.66
N LYS A 39 -6.32 11.36 1.77
CA LYS A 39 -6.91 12.02 2.95
C LYS A 39 -6.87 11.10 4.18
N ASN A 40 -7.08 9.80 3.97
CA ASN A 40 -7.09 8.79 5.03
C ASN A 40 -5.80 7.97 5.07
N ALA A 41 -4.66 8.60 4.75
CA ALA A 41 -3.38 7.90 4.55
C ALA A 41 -2.96 7.01 5.72
N HIS A 42 -3.24 7.43 6.97
CA HIS A 42 -2.93 6.62 8.15
C HIS A 42 -3.70 5.28 8.16
N ARG A 43 -5.01 5.31 7.86
CA ARG A 43 -5.85 4.11 7.82
C ARG A 43 -5.43 3.18 6.68
N VAL A 44 -5.05 3.76 5.55
CA VAL A 44 -4.54 3.02 4.38
C VAL A 44 -3.20 2.35 4.71
N TYR A 45 -2.29 3.06 5.38
CA TYR A 45 -1.04 2.49 5.90
C TYR A 45 -1.28 1.25 6.76
N LEU A 46 -2.20 1.32 7.74
CA LEU A 46 -2.52 0.19 8.61
C LEU A 46 -3.02 -1.01 7.80
N GLY A 47 -3.87 -0.78 6.80
CA GLY A 47 -4.37 -1.81 5.92
C GLY A 47 -3.28 -2.49 5.08
N TYR A 48 -2.35 -1.73 4.52
CA TYR A 48 -1.21 -2.29 3.79
C TYR A 48 -0.24 -3.03 4.70
N LEU A 49 0.02 -2.52 5.90
CA LEU A 49 0.89 -3.15 6.89
C LEU A 49 0.35 -4.50 7.33
N GLU A 50 -0.95 -4.58 7.62
CA GLU A 50 -1.56 -5.82 8.09
C GLU A 50 -1.53 -6.90 7.00
N LEU A 51 -1.84 -6.53 5.76
CA LEU A 51 -1.73 -7.45 4.64
C LEU A 51 -0.29 -7.89 4.37
N ALA A 52 0.69 -6.98 4.53
CA ALA A 52 2.10 -7.33 4.40
C ALA A 52 2.53 -8.37 5.44
N LYS A 53 2.06 -8.27 6.69
CA LYS A 53 2.33 -9.25 7.75
C LYS A 53 1.69 -10.60 7.47
N ILE A 54 0.44 -10.62 6.98
CA ILE A 54 -0.23 -11.86 6.58
C ILE A 54 0.61 -12.57 5.51
N LEU A 55 0.99 -11.84 4.46
CA LEU A 55 1.85 -12.39 3.40
C LEU A 55 3.25 -12.80 3.89
N GLU A 56 3.81 -12.09 4.87
CA GLU A 56 5.09 -12.49 5.49
C GLU A 56 4.95 -13.80 6.25
N ASN A 57 3.85 -14.00 6.98
CA ASN A 57 3.57 -15.26 7.68
C ASN A 57 3.37 -16.40 6.69
N GLU A 58 2.57 -16.20 5.64
CA GLU A 58 2.38 -17.20 4.57
C GLU A 58 3.70 -17.56 3.88
N LEU A 59 4.53 -16.56 3.56
CA LEU A 59 5.87 -16.78 3.01
C LEU A 59 6.74 -17.61 3.95
N ARG A 60 6.68 -17.39 5.27
CA ARG A 60 7.45 -18.16 6.25
C ARG A 60 6.96 -19.61 6.36
N MET A 61 5.64 -19.83 6.30
CA MET A 61 5.03 -21.16 6.41
C MET A 61 5.22 -21.99 5.14
N SER A 62 4.85 -21.43 3.99
CA SER A 62 4.90 -22.12 2.70
C SER A 62 6.29 -22.18 2.07
N LYS A 63 7.19 -21.25 2.44
CA LYS A 63 8.48 -20.98 1.75
C LYS A 63 8.34 -20.66 0.26
N ASP A 64 7.13 -20.39 -0.21
CA ASP A 64 6.87 -20.07 -1.61
C ASP A 64 7.43 -18.68 -1.94
N LYS A 65 8.39 -18.67 -2.87
CA LYS A 65 9.13 -17.48 -3.28
C LYS A 65 8.25 -16.47 -4.02
N ASP A 66 7.09 -16.87 -4.54
CA ASP A 66 6.17 -15.97 -5.22
C ASP A 66 5.59 -14.92 -4.27
N TYR A 67 5.38 -15.29 -2.99
CA TYR A 67 4.98 -14.33 -1.96
C TYR A 67 6.05 -13.28 -1.64
N LYS A 68 7.33 -13.56 -1.93
CA LYS A 68 8.45 -12.67 -1.59
C LYS A 68 8.36 -11.33 -2.31
N LYS A 69 8.02 -11.34 -3.61
CA LYS A 69 7.83 -10.11 -4.40
C LYS A 69 6.62 -9.32 -3.91
N THR A 70 5.53 -10.03 -3.68
CA THR A 70 4.25 -9.44 -3.26
C THR A 70 4.37 -8.81 -1.88
N CYS A 71 4.90 -9.54 -0.89
CA CYS A 71 5.13 -9.04 0.47
C CYS A 71 6.02 -7.79 0.49
N ALA A 72 7.14 -7.78 -0.25
CA ALA A 72 8.00 -6.60 -0.37
C ALA A 72 7.25 -5.40 -0.97
N SER A 73 6.38 -5.62 -1.96
CA SER A 73 5.54 -4.57 -2.56
C SER A 73 4.54 -3.98 -1.56
N TYR A 74 3.89 -4.83 -0.75
CA TYR A 74 2.92 -4.39 0.27
C TYR A 74 3.60 -3.59 1.39
N TYR A 75 4.79 -4.00 1.86
CA TYR A 75 5.58 -3.19 2.80
C TYR A 75 5.98 -1.83 2.22
N LYS A 76 6.35 -1.77 0.93
CA LYS A 76 6.66 -0.51 0.24
C LYS A 76 5.42 0.39 0.14
N MET A 77 4.23 -0.17 -0.11
CA MET A 77 2.99 0.62 -0.11
C MET A 77 2.63 1.12 1.29
N ALA A 78 2.80 0.30 2.33
CA ALA A 78 2.63 0.72 3.72
C ALA A 78 3.56 1.91 4.04
N ALA A 79 4.83 1.83 3.63
CA ALA A 79 5.78 2.94 3.73
C ALA A 79 5.29 4.21 3.02
N TYR A 80 4.86 4.11 1.76
CA TYR A 80 4.36 5.25 0.99
C TYR A 80 3.21 5.99 1.71
N TYR A 81 2.23 5.25 2.22
CA TYR A 81 1.10 5.84 2.94
C TYR A 81 1.47 6.33 4.35
N ALA A 82 2.43 5.68 5.02
CA ALA A 82 3.00 6.19 6.28
C ALA A 82 3.67 7.55 6.07
N LYS A 83 4.39 7.73 4.95
CA LYS A 83 4.95 9.02 4.57
C LYS A 83 3.87 10.07 4.36
N LEU A 84 2.83 9.76 3.59
CA LEU A 84 1.70 10.68 3.38
C LEU A 84 1.01 11.08 4.69
N ALA A 85 0.95 10.17 5.66
CA ALA A 85 0.45 10.40 7.01
C ALA A 85 1.45 11.10 7.95
N LYS A 86 2.64 11.50 7.46
CA LYS A 86 3.74 12.09 8.23
C LYS A 86 4.27 11.20 9.37
N ASN A 87 4.05 9.89 9.30
CA ASN A 87 4.57 8.92 10.27
C ASN A 87 5.92 8.35 9.79
N TYR A 88 6.99 9.11 10.02
CA TYR A 88 8.33 8.77 9.53
C TYR A 88 8.93 7.52 10.18
N LYS A 89 8.63 7.27 11.46
CA LYS A 89 9.07 6.04 12.14
C LYS A 89 8.51 4.79 11.45
N ALA A 90 7.20 4.81 11.14
CA ALA A 90 6.55 3.72 10.42
C ALA A 90 7.04 3.61 8.96
N LEU A 91 7.27 4.74 8.28
CA LEU A 91 7.84 4.80 6.94
C LEU A 91 9.17 4.02 6.87
N TYR A 92 10.16 4.39 7.69
CA TYR A 92 11.48 3.77 7.62
C TYR A 92 11.42 2.29 8.02
N LYS A 93 10.66 1.95 9.06
CA LYS A 93 10.44 0.55 9.46
C LYS A 93 9.90 -0.30 8.30
N CYS A 94 8.90 0.20 7.57
CA CYS A 94 8.31 -0.52 6.44
C CYS A 94 9.23 -0.55 5.21
N LEU A 95 9.99 0.53 4.96
CA LEU A 95 10.96 0.58 3.85
C LEU A 95 12.10 -0.42 4.04
N PHE A 96 12.74 -0.41 5.20
CA PHE A 96 13.81 -1.35 5.50
C PHE A 96 13.31 -2.79 5.47
N LYS A 97 12.09 -3.04 5.96
CA LYS A 97 11.46 -4.35 5.88
C LYS A 97 11.20 -4.81 4.44
N SER A 98 10.71 -3.91 3.58
CA SER A 98 10.52 -4.18 2.15
C SER A 98 11.85 -4.58 1.47
N LEU A 99 12.90 -3.78 1.71
CA LEU A 99 14.23 -3.99 1.13
C LEU A 99 14.91 -5.27 1.67
N SER A 100 14.74 -5.59 2.95
CA SER A 100 15.28 -6.82 3.54
C SER A 100 14.63 -8.08 2.96
N ILE A 101 13.34 -8.00 2.60
CA ILE A 101 12.64 -9.12 1.95
C ILE A 101 13.10 -9.25 0.50
N LYS A 102 13.06 -8.14 -0.26
CA LYS A 102 13.53 -8.11 -1.64
C LYS A 102 13.89 -6.68 -2.04
N ILE A 103 15.17 -6.49 -2.39
CA ILE A 103 15.65 -5.24 -2.97
C ILE A 103 14.85 -4.93 -4.24
N ASN A 104 14.28 -3.73 -4.30
CA ASN A 104 13.53 -3.28 -5.45
C ASN A 104 13.74 -1.77 -5.67
N ALA A 105 13.90 -1.37 -6.93
CA ALA A 105 14.14 0.03 -7.31
C ALA A 105 13.07 1.00 -6.77
N PRO A 106 11.75 0.68 -6.78
CA PRO A 106 10.74 1.57 -6.24
C PRO A 106 10.89 1.88 -4.75
N ALA A 107 11.33 0.93 -3.92
CA ALA A 107 11.57 1.15 -2.49
C ALA A 107 12.81 2.02 -2.25
N LEU A 108 13.89 1.82 -3.03
CA LEU A 108 15.09 2.65 -2.97
C LEU A 108 14.79 4.10 -3.38
N ILE A 109 14.03 4.29 -4.48
CA ILE A 109 13.57 5.61 -4.91
C ILE A 109 12.74 6.25 -3.79
N LEU A 110 11.82 5.52 -3.16
CA LEU A 110 11.02 6.06 -2.05
C LEU A 110 11.86 6.42 -0.82
N LEU A 111 12.94 5.69 -0.56
CA LEU A 111 13.91 5.99 0.50
C LEU A 111 14.65 7.31 0.22
N ILE A 112 15.13 7.51 -1.01
CA ILE A 112 15.76 8.79 -1.42
C ILE A 112 14.76 9.92 -1.33
N LEU A 113 13.55 9.69 -1.86
CA LEU A 113 12.48 10.68 -1.82
C LEU A 113 11.98 10.95 -0.40
N SER A 114 12.31 10.14 0.62
CA SER A 114 11.75 10.25 1.99
C SER A 114 11.98 11.61 2.64
N ILE A 115 13.08 12.28 2.30
CA ILE A 115 13.49 13.61 2.78
C ILE A 115 12.61 14.72 2.16
N ILE A 116 12.04 14.48 0.97
CA ILE A 116 11.27 15.46 0.23
C ILE A 116 9.89 15.71 0.88
N PRO A 117 9.42 16.96 0.98
CA PRO A 117 8.10 17.29 1.51
C PRO A 117 6.94 16.58 0.80
N ASN A 118 5.89 16.22 1.54
CA ASN A 118 4.72 15.51 1.01
C ASN A 118 4.00 16.26 -0.13
N SER A 119 4.04 17.60 -0.14
CA SER A 119 3.48 18.43 -1.21
C SER A 119 4.13 18.13 -2.57
N MET A 120 5.44 17.90 -2.59
CA MET A 120 6.19 17.57 -3.80
C MET A 120 5.95 16.12 -4.24
N ILE A 121 5.79 15.18 -3.32
CA ILE A 121 5.46 13.78 -3.67
C ILE A 121 4.13 13.71 -4.44
N LYS A 122 3.13 14.48 -4.00
CA LYS A 122 1.84 14.55 -4.71
C LYS A 122 2.02 15.10 -6.12
N LYS A 123 2.85 16.14 -6.30
CA LYS A 123 3.19 16.68 -7.63
C LYS A 123 3.91 15.65 -8.50
N LEU A 124 4.96 15.02 -7.98
CA LEU A 124 5.72 13.97 -8.68
C LEU A 124 4.84 12.77 -9.06
N SER A 125 3.92 12.37 -8.19
CA SER A 125 2.97 11.28 -8.47
C SER A 125 2.02 11.65 -9.61
N LYS A 126 1.54 12.89 -9.67
CA LYS A 126 0.72 13.38 -10.80
C LYS A 126 1.52 13.41 -12.10
N ILE A 127 2.76 13.89 -12.06
CA ILE A 127 3.67 13.92 -13.23
C ILE A 127 3.91 12.50 -13.74
N ARG A 128 4.21 11.54 -12.85
CA ARG A 128 4.38 10.13 -13.23
C ARG A 128 3.15 9.59 -13.97
N VAL A 129 1.95 9.83 -13.45
CA VAL A 129 0.71 9.36 -14.08
C VAL A 129 0.49 10.03 -15.44
N ALA A 130 0.81 11.32 -15.57
CA ALA A 130 0.69 12.03 -16.85
C ALA A 130 1.71 11.54 -17.90
N LEU A 131 2.93 11.19 -17.48
CA LEU A 131 3.98 10.65 -18.35
C LEU A 131 3.76 9.17 -18.71
N CYS A 132 3.16 8.39 -17.81
CA CYS A 132 2.80 6.99 -18.05
C CYS A 132 1.44 6.84 -18.79
N LYS A 133 1.11 7.75 -19.72
CA LYS A 133 0.04 7.52 -20.70
C LYS A 133 0.50 6.43 -21.67
N ASN A 134 0.36 5.17 -21.26
CA ASN A 134 0.26 3.98 -22.10
C ASN A 134 -0.96 3.20 -21.63
#